data_AF-A0A956Y0S8-F1
#
_entry.id   AF-A0A956Y0S8-F1
#
_cell.length_a   1.000
_cell.length_b   1.000
_cell.length_c   1.000
_cell.angle_alpha   90.00
_cell.angle_beta   90.00
_cell.angle_gamma   90.00
#
_symmetry.space_group_name_H-M   'P 1'
#
loop_
_entity.id
_entity.type
_entity.pdbx_description
1 polymer ?
#
loop_
_entity_poly.entity_id
_entity_poly.type
_entity_poly.pdbx_seq_one_letter_code
_entity_poly.pdbx_strand_id
1 'polypeptide(L)' 'LVRMAEEFCGGKIVFVMEGGYDLQALSHGILNVGYALLGQDEVSDPYGPAKGQEPDISKLIEQIKGIHDLA' A
#
# COMPACT_ATOMS: atom_id res chain seq x y z
N LEU A 1 6.48 1.11 -2.03
CA LEU A 1 7.23 0.17 -1.16
C LEU A 1 8.46 -0.39 -1.85
N VAL A 2 8.35 -1.00 -3.04
CA VAL A 2 9.51 -1.54 -3.79
C VAL A 2 10.62 -0.50 -3.96
N ARG A 3 10.30 0.71 -4.46
CA ARG A 3 11.26 1.82 -4.57
C ARG A 3 11.97 2.18 -3.25
N MET A 4 11.25 2.16 -2.13
CA MET A 4 11.86 2.42 -0.81
C MET A 4 12.80 1.29 -0.40
N ALA A 5 12.46 0.04 -0.72
CA ALA A 5 13.35 -1.09 -0.46
C ALA A 5 14.61 -1.04 -1.34
N GLU A 6 14.51 -0.58 -2.58
CA GLU A 6 15.68 -0.30 -3.43
C GLU A 6 16.59 0.76 -2.78
N GLU A 7 15.99 1.88 -2.35
CA GLU A 7 16.72 3.01 -1.77
C GLU A 7 17.37 2.69 -0.41
N PHE A 8 16.63 2.03 0.48
CA PHE A 8 17.05 1.90 1.89
C PHE A 8 17.44 0.47 2.29
N CYS A 9 17.08 -0.54 1.51
CA CYS A 9 17.25 -1.96 1.87
C CYS A 9 18.03 -2.77 0.83
N GLY A 10 18.62 -2.13 -0.20
CA GLY A 10 19.32 -2.81 -1.29
C GLY A 10 18.42 -3.76 -2.08
N GLY A 11 17.16 -3.35 -2.29
CA GLY A 11 16.16 -4.10 -3.05
C GLY A 11 15.48 -5.24 -2.28
N LYS A 12 15.82 -5.48 -1.02
CA LYS A 12 15.25 -6.58 -0.23
C LYS A 12 13.93 -6.18 0.41
N ILE A 13 12.86 -6.89 0.07
CA ILE A 13 11.53 -6.74 0.65
C ILE A 13 10.83 -8.09 0.73
N VAL A 14 10.01 -8.29 1.75
CA VAL A 14 9.14 -9.47 1.90
C VAL A 14 7.72 -8.97 2.14
N PHE A 15 6.78 -9.52 1.38
CA PHE A 15 5.35 -9.34 1.61
C PHE A 15 4.77 -10.61 2.23
N VAL A 16 3.99 -10.46 3.30
CA VAL A 16 3.29 -11.56 3.98
C VAL A 16 1.80 -11.29 3.85
N MET A 17 1.07 -12.23 3.26
CA MET A 17 -0.39 -12.14 3.18
C MET A 17 -0.98 -12.45 4.55
N GLU A 18 -1.74 -11.50 5.10
CA GLU A 18 -2.46 -11.65 6.35
C GLU A 18 -3.90 -12.14 6.09
N GLY A 19 -4.90 -11.27 6.29
CA GLY A 19 -6.30 -11.57 6.05
C GLY A 19 -6.86 -10.91 4.78
N GLY A 20 -8.05 -11.36 4.38
CA GLY A 20 -8.83 -10.79 3.28
C GLY A 20 -10.11 -11.61 3.09
N TYR A 21 -11.26 -11.01 3.38
CA TYR A 21 -12.54 -11.73 3.35
C TYR A 21 -13.26 -11.61 2.00
N ASP A 22 -12.99 -10.54 1.25
CA ASP A 22 -13.42 -10.43 -0.14
C ASP A 22 -12.35 -11.04 -1.04
N LEU A 23 -12.65 -12.22 -1.60
CA LEU A 23 -11.71 -12.98 -2.42
C LEU A 23 -11.36 -12.28 -3.74
N GLN A 24 -12.27 -11.48 -4.30
CA GLN A 24 -12.00 -10.74 -5.54
C GLN A 24 -11.04 -9.59 -5.23
N ALA A 25 -11.31 -8.81 -4.19
CA ALA A 25 -10.39 -7.77 -3.75
C ALA A 25 -9.01 -8.34 -3.37
N LEU A 26 -8.98 -9.48 -2.67
CA LEU A 26 -7.74 -10.15 -2.27
C LEU A 26 -6.93 -10.63 -3.48
N SER A 27 -7.56 -11.29 -4.46
CA SER A 27 -6.85 -11.81 -5.64
C SER A 27 -6.23 -10.69 -6.47
N HIS A 28 -6.97 -9.60 -6.68
CA HIS A 28 -6.45 -8.43 -7.41
C HIS A 28 -5.36 -7.70 -6.62
N GLY A 29 -5.48 -7.60 -5.29
CA GLY A 29 -4.44 -7.03 -4.43
C GLY A 29 -3.12 -7.81 -4.49
N ILE A 30 -3.17 -9.14 -4.38
CA ILE A 30 -1.97 -9.99 -4.46
C ILE A 30 -1.36 -9.96 -5.87
N LEU A 31 -2.18 -9.92 -6.92
CA LEU A 31 -1.70 -9.74 -8.31
C LEU A 31 -0.91 -8.44 -8.46
N ASN A 32 -1.42 -7.33 -7.93
CA ASN A 32 -0.76 -6.02 -8.00
C ASN A 32 0.56 -5.98 -7.21
N VAL A 33 0.67 -6.73 -6.11
CA VAL A 33 1.97 -6.93 -5.42
C VAL A 33 2.95 -7.66 -6.35
N GLY A 34 2.50 -8.68 -7.07
CA GLY A 34 3.29 -9.37 -8.10
C GLY A 34 3.77 -8.45 -9.21
N TYR A 35 2.87 -7.65 -9.78
CA TYR A 35 3.23 -6.64 -10.80
C TYR A 35 4.27 -5.65 -10.30
N ALA A 36 4.10 -5.11 -9.09
CA ALA A 36 5.07 -4.20 -8.49
C ALA A 36 6.45 -4.85 -8.27
N LEU A 37 6.50 -6.11 -7.82
CA LEU A 37 7.75 -6.85 -7.63
C LEU A 37 8.45 -7.20 -8.95
N LEU A 38 7.70 -7.39 -10.03
CA LEU A 38 8.21 -7.64 -11.38
C LEU A 38 8.57 -6.34 -12.13
N GLY A 39 8.32 -5.16 -11.55
CA GLY A 39 8.53 -3.87 -12.21
C GLY A 39 7.56 -3.61 -13.36
N GLN A 40 6.38 -4.22 -13.33
CA GLN A 40 5.33 -4.03 -14.33
C GLN A 40 4.41 -2.89 -13.91
N ASP A 41 4.22 -1.92 -14.81
CA ASP A 41 3.30 -0.78 -14.60
C ASP A 41 1.87 -1.18 -14.98
N GLU A 42 1.37 -2.22 -14.31
CA GLU A 42 0.02 -2.77 -14.47
C GLU A 42 -0.73 -2.68 -13.14
N VAL A 43 -2.00 -2.27 -13.21
CA VAL A 43 -2.89 -2.24 -12.04
C VAL A 43 -4.20 -2.94 -12.40
N SER A 44 -4.52 -3.98 -11.66
CA SER A 44 -5.77 -4.69 -11.72
C SER A 44 -6.68 -4.21 -10.58
N ASP A 45 -7.65 -3.37 -10.91
CA ASP A 45 -8.63 -2.86 -9.95
C ASP A 45 -10.03 -2.81 -10.60
N PRO A 46 -10.82 -3.88 -10.50
CA PRO A 46 -12.19 -3.91 -11.03
C PRO A 46 -13.19 -3.08 -10.21
N TYR A 47 -12.85 -2.71 -8.96
CA TYR A 47 -13.70 -1.89 -8.11
C TYR A 47 -13.56 -0.40 -8.45
N GLY A 48 -12.35 -0.02 -8.88
CA GLY A 48 -12.01 1.32 -9.28
C GLY A 48 -11.92 2.28 -8.10
N PRO A 49 -11.84 3.59 -8.39
CA PRO A 49 -11.66 4.60 -7.35
C PRO A 49 -12.85 4.61 -6.38
N ALA A 50 -12.55 4.91 -5.12
CA ALA A 50 -13.56 5.15 -4.11
C ALA A 50 -14.52 6.26 -4.56
N LYS A 51 -15.82 6.03 -4.40
CA LYS A 51 -16.87 6.97 -4.84
C LYS A 51 -17.26 8.03 -3.80
N GLY A 52 -16.78 7.88 -2.56
CA GLY A 52 -17.07 8.77 -1.45
C GLY A 52 -16.03 9.86 -1.28
N GLN A 53 -16.37 10.91 -0.54
CA GLN A 53 -15.38 11.89 -0.09
C GLN A 53 -14.52 11.27 1.01
N GLU A 54 -13.21 11.34 0.86
CA GLU A 54 -12.28 10.94 1.91
C GLU A 54 -12.33 11.96 3.06
N PRO A 55 -12.39 11.49 4.33
CA PRO A 55 -12.30 12.39 5.47
C PRO A 55 -10.90 13.01 5.56
N ASP A 56 -10.82 14.23 6.08
CA ASP A 56 -9.53 14.84 6.41
C ASP A 56 -8.86 14.11 7.58
N ILE A 57 -7.67 13.56 7.33
CA ILE A 57 -6.85 12.84 8.32
C ILE A 57 -5.62 13.64 8.78
N SER A 58 -5.47 14.92 8.40
CA SER A 58 -4.29 15.74 8.76
C SER A 58 -4.06 15.78 10.27
N LYS A 59 -5.12 15.91 11.07
CA LYS A 59 -5.02 15.90 12.54
C LYS A 59 -4.46 14.58 13.08
N LEU A 60 -4.82 13.45 12.48
CA LEU A 60 -4.30 12.14 12.90
C LEU A 60 -2.79 12.03 12.57
N ILE A 61 -2.38 12.54 11.42
CA ILE A 61 -0.97 12.59 11.03
C ILE A 61 -0.17 13.47 12.00
N GLU A 62 -0.67 14.66 12.36
CA GLU A 62 -0.03 15.55 13.34
C GLU A 62 0.14 14.88 14.71
N GLN A 63 -0.89 14.16 15.18
CA GLN A 63 -0.84 13.41 16.43
C GLN A 63 0.23 12.31 16.39
N ILE A 64 0.28 11.53 15.31
CA ILE A 64 1.28 10.46 15.15
C ILE A 64 2.69 11.05 15.10
N LYS A 65 2.90 12.17 14.40
CA LYS A 65 4.18 12.88 14.39
C LYS A 65 4.61 13.31 15.79
N GLY A 66 3.70 13.87 16.59
CA GLY A 66 3.98 14.24 17.98
C GLY A 66 4.34 13.06 18.88
N ILE A 67 3.72 11.90 18.70
CA ILE A 67 4.04 10.67 19.46
C ILE A 67 5.46 10.16 19.13
N HIS A 68 5.92 10.35 17.90
CA HIS A 68 7.19 9.85 17.41
C HIS A 68 8.30 10.92 17.33
N ASP A 69 8.08 12.11 17.91
CA ASP A 69 9.00 13.26 17.87
C ASP A 69 9.45 13.64 16.45
N LEU A 70 8.54 13.57 15.48
CA LEU A 70 8.80 13.91 14.09
C LEU A 70 8.35 15.35 13.79
N ALA A 71 9.26 16.14 13.20
CA ALA A 71 9.00 17.51 12.76
C ALA A 71 7.99 17.58 11.61
#